data_AF-A0A414D8F4-F1
#
_entry.id   AF-A0A414D8F4-F1
#
_cell.length_a   1.000
_cell.length_b   1.000
_cell.length_c   1.000
_cell.angle_alpha   90.00
_cell.angle_beta   90.00
_cell.angle_gamma   90.00
#
_symmetry.space_group_name_H-M   'P 1'
#
loop_
_entity.id
_entity.type
_entity.pdbx_description
1 polymer ?
#
loop_
_entity_poly.entity_id
_entity_poly.type
_entity_poly.pdbx_seq_one_letter_code
_entity_poly.pdbx_strand_id
1 'polypeptide(L)'
;MRKEAKASGRIIFLPEKHRKRGENVRNYRYLTFGDREKIETEYAAGGRPADIAIDLGVHVATIYKELKRGDTGQLDKNMRREYSAELAQRRLIESFKCRGRKSPTI
;
A
#
# COMPACT_ATOMS: atom_id res chain seq x y z
N MET A 1 -35.47 10.36 58.65
CA MET A 1 -36.12 10.53 57.31
C MET A 1 -35.04 10.49 56.24
N ARG A 2 -35.00 9.45 55.41
CA ARG A 2 -34.01 9.27 54.34
C ARG A 2 -34.48 10.01 53.10
N LYS A 3 -33.64 10.87 52.51
CA LYS A 3 -33.94 11.57 51.26
C LYS A 3 -33.69 10.62 50.09
N GLU A 4 -34.71 10.33 49.29
CA GLU A 4 -34.57 9.58 48.04
C GLU A 4 -34.03 10.50 46.94
N ALA A 5 -32.85 10.18 46.41
CA ALA A 5 -32.31 10.85 45.24
C ALA A 5 -32.95 10.25 43.98
N LYS A 6 -33.77 11.04 43.26
CA LYS A 6 -34.27 10.65 41.93
C LYS A 6 -33.11 10.68 40.94
N ALA A 7 -32.63 9.50 40.55
CA ALA A 7 -31.68 9.36 39.45
C ALA A 7 -32.40 9.68 38.13
N SER A 8 -32.25 10.91 37.63
CA SER A 8 -32.72 11.29 36.30
C SER A 8 -31.84 10.62 35.25
N GLY A 9 -32.27 9.45 34.75
CA GLY A 9 -31.60 8.70 33.71
C GLY A 9 -31.64 9.45 32.38
N ARG A 10 -30.65 10.33 32.14
CA ARG A 10 -30.45 10.96 30.83
C ARG A 10 -29.71 9.96 29.95
N ILE A 11 -30.48 9.18 29.18
CA ILE A 11 -29.92 8.27 28.17
C ILE A 11 -29.29 9.15 27.09
N ILE A 12 -27.95 9.20 27.05
CA ILE A 12 -27.21 9.86 25.98
C ILE A 12 -27.33 8.95 24.75
N PHE A 13 -28.25 9.28 23.84
CA PHE A 13 -28.34 8.64 22.53
C PHE A 13 -27.16 9.08 21.67
N LEU A 14 -26.08 8.28 21.67
CA LEU A 14 -24.96 8.48 20.78
C LEU A 14 -25.33 7.85 19.42
N PRO A 15 -25.49 8.64 18.33
CA PRO A 15 -25.90 8.08 17.05
C PRO A 15 -24.83 7.11 16.56
N GLU A 16 -25.27 5.89 16.25
CA GLU A 16 -24.42 4.83 15.72
C GLU A 16 -23.87 5.30 14.37
N LYS A 17 -22.60 5.70 14.34
CA LYS A 17 -21.95 6.10 13.10
C LYS A 17 -21.99 4.91 12.16
N HIS A 18 -22.87 4.94 11.16
CA HIS A 18 -22.85 4.04 10.02
C HIS A 18 -21.53 4.25 9.27
N ARG A 19 -20.46 3.60 9.74
CA ARG A 19 -19.22 3.48 8.98
C ARG A 19 -19.60 2.62 7.79
N LYS A 20 -19.53 3.16 6.58
CA LYS A 20 -19.60 2.39 5.33
C LYS A 20 -18.57 1.26 5.41
N ARG A 21 -18.99 0.08 5.86
CA ARG A 21 -18.18 -1.13 5.86
C ARG A 21 -18.37 -1.75 4.48
N GLY A 22 -17.33 -1.70 3.64
CA GLY A 22 -17.21 -2.65 2.52
C GLY A 22 -17.02 -2.09 1.11
N GLU A 23 -17.18 -0.79 0.85
CA GLU A 23 -17.06 -0.27 -0.54
C GLU A 23 -15.62 -0.17 -1.06
N ASN A 24 -14.59 -0.33 -0.21
CA ASN A 24 -13.20 -0.37 -0.65
C ASN A 24 -12.76 -1.82 -0.88
N VAL A 25 -13.42 -2.52 -1.80
CA VAL A 25 -12.90 -3.81 -2.30
C VAL A 25 -11.68 -3.46 -3.15
N ARG A 26 -10.49 -3.38 -2.52
CA ARG A 26 -9.24 -3.19 -3.25
C ARG A 26 -9.10 -4.37 -4.20
N ASN A 27 -9.07 -4.11 -5.50
CA ASN A 27 -8.75 -5.13 -6.48
C ASN A 27 -7.37 -5.71 -6.13
N TYR A 28 -7.35 -6.95 -5.63
CA TYR A 28 -6.14 -7.66 -5.26
C TYR A 28 -5.45 -8.17 -6.53
N ARG A 29 -4.85 -7.25 -7.28
CA ARG A 29 -4.08 -7.54 -8.49
C ARG A 29 -2.59 -7.38 -8.21
N TYR A 30 -1.79 -8.30 -8.73
CA TYR A 30 -0.34 -8.11 -8.84
C TYR A 30 -0.01 -7.22 -10.03
N LEU A 31 0.94 -6.30 -9.85
CA LEU A 31 1.52 -5.55 -10.97
C LEU A 31 2.18 -6.54 -11.94
N THR A 32 1.88 -6.39 -13.22
CA THR A 32 2.52 -7.15 -14.30
C THR A 32 3.92 -6.60 -14.57
N PHE A 33 4.70 -7.30 -15.40
CA PHE A 33 6.02 -6.80 -15.79
C PHE A 33 5.92 -5.49 -16.59
N GLY A 34 4.97 -5.40 -17.53
CA GLY A 34 4.71 -4.15 -18.27
C GLY A 34 4.26 -2.99 -17.37
N ASP A 35 3.51 -3.27 -16.29
CA ASP A 35 3.19 -2.24 -15.30
C ASP A 35 4.46 -1.71 -14.59
N ARG A 36 5.47 -2.56 -14.37
CA ARG A 36 6.76 -2.16 -13.77
C ARG A 36 7.62 -1.34 -14.73
N GLU A 37 7.68 -1.72 -16.02
CA GLU A 37 8.40 -0.96 -17.05
C GLU A 37 7.82 0.45 -17.22
N LYS A 38 6.48 0.57 -17.14
CA LYS A 38 5.81 1.87 -17.12
C LYS A 38 6.22 2.70 -15.90
N ILE A 39 6.24 2.11 -14.71
CA ILE A 39 6.71 2.81 -13.49
C ILE A 39 8.14 3.29 -13.68
N GLU A 40 9.03 2.46 -14.21
CA GLU A 40 10.44 2.80 -14.44
C GLU A 40 10.59 3.99 -15.41
N THR A 41 9.88 3.95 -16.53
CA THR A 41 9.94 5.00 -17.55
C THR A 41 9.41 6.33 -17.01
N GLU A 42 8.21 6.32 -16.41
CA GLU A 42 7.57 7.53 -15.88
C GLU A 42 8.33 8.11 -14.68
N TYR A 43 8.84 7.24 -13.80
CA TYR A 43 9.58 7.67 -12.62
C TYR A 43 10.96 8.24 -12.99
N ALA A 44 11.65 7.64 -13.96
CA ALA A 44 12.91 8.17 -14.51
C ALA A 44 12.72 9.49 -15.28
N ALA A 45 11.55 9.70 -15.89
CA ALA A 45 11.17 11.00 -16.46
C ALA A 45 10.87 12.08 -15.39
N GLY A 46 10.90 11.71 -14.10
CA GLY A 46 10.62 12.60 -12.97
C GLY A 46 9.15 12.64 -12.54
N GLY A 47 8.30 11.80 -13.13
CA GLY A 47 6.88 11.66 -12.83
C GLY A 47 6.61 11.46 -11.35
N ARG A 48 5.48 11.99 -10.86
CA ARG A 48 5.11 11.87 -9.45
C ARG A 48 4.47 10.50 -9.22
N PRO A 49 4.79 9.79 -8.12
CA PRO A 49 4.18 8.50 -7.80
C PRO A 49 2.65 8.51 -7.70
N ALA A 50 2.03 9.68 -7.46
CA ALA A 50 0.59 9.83 -7.43
C ALA A 50 -0.04 9.75 -8.83
N ASP A 51 0.59 10.38 -9.83
CA ASP A 51 0.09 10.42 -11.20
C ASP A 51 0.24 9.04 -11.85
N ILE A 52 1.41 8.41 -11.65
CA ILE A 52 1.69 7.02 -12.08
C ILE A 52 0.65 6.04 -11.50
N ALA A 53 0.20 6.27 -10.26
CA ALA A 53 -0.81 5.44 -9.62
C ALA A 53 -2.19 5.59 -10.28
N ILE A 54 -2.56 6.81 -10.69
CA ILE A 54 -3.79 7.08 -11.41
C ILE A 54 -3.77 6.39 -12.78
N ASP A 55 -2.66 6.50 -13.51
CA ASP A 55 -2.50 5.91 -14.85
C ASP A 55 -2.58 4.38 -14.83
N LEU A 56 -2.02 3.75 -13.79
CA LEU A 56 -2.08 2.30 -13.58
C LEU A 56 -3.38 1.84 -12.90
N GLY A 57 -4.23 2.75 -12.42
CA GLY A 57 -5.43 2.43 -11.67
C GLY A 57 -5.16 1.74 -10.33
N VAL A 58 -4.01 2.02 -9.70
CA VAL A 58 -3.60 1.46 -8.40
C VAL A 58 -3.53 2.54 -7.32
N HIS A 59 -3.52 2.11 -6.06
CA HIS A 59 -3.35 3.05 -4.96
C HIS A 59 -1.89 3.53 -4.87
N VAL A 60 -1.66 4.81 -4.53
CA VAL A 60 -0.32 5.42 -4.41
C VAL A 60 0.62 4.62 -3.49
N ALA A 61 0.10 4.09 -2.39
CA ALA A 61 0.86 3.22 -1.49
C ALA A 61 1.41 1.94 -2.16
N THR A 62 0.75 1.43 -3.20
CA THR A 62 1.23 0.29 -3.99
C THR A 62 2.48 0.68 -4.78
N ILE A 63 2.48 1.87 -5.39
CA ILE A 63 3.65 2.41 -6.09
C ILE A 63 4.83 2.56 -5.13
N TYR A 64 4.64 3.17 -3.95
CA TYR A 64 5.74 3.30 -2.98
C TYR A 64 6.33 1.96 -2.51
N LYS A 65 5.48 0.94 -2.33
CA LYS A 65 5.95 -0.40 -1.98
C LYS A 65 6.74 -1.04 -3.12
N GLU A 66 6.30 -0.81 -4.36
CA GLU A 66 7.00 -1.33 -5.53
C GLU A 66 8.33 -0.60 -5.75
N LEU A 67 8.37 0.73 -5.60
CA LEU A 67 9.60 1.51 -5.65
C LEU A 67 10.62 1.00 -4.63
N LYS A 68 10.19 0.75 -3.38
CA LYS A 68 11.05 0.16 -2.35
C LYS A 68 11.53 -1.26 -2.72
N ARG A 69 10.72 -2.03 -3.45
CA ARG A 69 11.09 -3.37 -3.92
C ARG A 69 12.11 -3.32 -5.05
N GLY A 70 12.04 -2.35 -5.95
CA GLY A 70 13.00 -2.15 -7.05
C GLY A 70 14.18 -1.24 -6.74
N ASP A 71 14.31 -0.78 -5.50
CA ASP A 71 15.38 0.11 -5.05
C ASP A 71 16.76 -0.54 -5.28
N THR A 72 17.57 0.10 -6.14
CA THR A 72 18.95 -0.29 -6.46
C THR A 72 19.94 0.21 -5.41
N GLY A 73 19.53 1.17 -4.56
CA GLY A 73 20.39 1.85 -3.60
C GLY A 73 21.23 2.98 -4.20
N GLN A 74 21.15 3.21 -5.51
CA GLN A 74 21.77 4.34 -6.20
C GLN A 74 20.80 5.51 -6.33
N LEU A 75 21.35 6.69 -6.63
CA LEU A 75 20.55 7.87 -6.94
C LEU A 75 20.43 8.05 -8.45
N ASP A 76 19.25 8.41 -8.91
CA ASP A 76 18.98 8.79 -10.29
C ASP A 76 19.51 10.20 -10.60
N LYS A 77 19.33 10.63 -11.85
CA LYS A 77 19.70 11.98 -12.33
C LYS A 77 18.97 13.11 -11.59
N ASN A 78 17.87 12.80 -10.90
CA ASN A 78 17.02 13.70 -10.17
C ASN A 78 17.28 13.63 -8.65
N MET A 79 18.38 13.00 -8.21
CA MET A 79 18.74 12.78 -6.81
C MET A 79 17.68 12.00 -6.01
N ARG A 80 16.85 11.21 -6.70
CA ARG A 80 15.90 10.27 -6.09
C ARG A 80 16.50 8.88 -6.10
N ARG A 81 15.95 7.97 -5.29
CA ARG A 81 16.35 6.56 -5.34
C ARG A 81 16.00 5.99 -6.70
N GLU A 82 16.98 5.43 -7.38
CA GLU A 82 16.79 4.79 -8.67
C GLU A 82 15.94 3.52 -8.50
N TYR A 83 15.02 3.34 -9.44
CA TYR A 83 14.13 2.19 -9.49
C TYR A 83 14.45 1.35 -10.72
N SER A 84 14.62 0.04 -10.53
CA SER A 84 14.76 -0.92 -11.62
C SER A 84 13.59 -1.89 -11.65
N ALA A 85 12.91 -1.97 -12.80
CA ALA A 85 11.79 -2.89 -13.03
C ALA A 85 12.23 -4.36 -12.97
N GLU A 86 13.38 -4.69 -13.55
CA GLU A 86 13.94 -6.04 -13.54
C GLU A 86 14.28 -6.51 -12.12
N LEU A 87 14.90 -5.64 -11.32
CA LEU A 87 15.25 -5.96 -9.93
C LEU A 87 13.99 -6.22 -9.10
N ALA A 88 12.95 -5.40 -9.28
CA ALA A 88 11.67 -5.59 -8.61
C ALA A 88 11.02 -6.92 -9.00
N GLN A 89 11.05 -7.28 -10.30
CA GLN A 89 10.53 -8.54 -10.82
C GLN A 89 11.29 -9.75 -10.26
N ARG A 90 12.63 -9.70 -10.24
CA ARG A 90 13.47 -10.77 -9.69
C ARG A 90 13.16 -11.02 -8.22
N ARG A 91 13.12 -9.96 -7.40
CA ARG A 91 12.77 -10.03 -5.97
C ARG A 91 11.36 -10.58 -5.74
N LEU A 92 10.41 -10.26 -6.61
CA LEU A 92 9.05 -10.81 -6.54
C LEU A 92 9.05 -12.33 -6.81
N ILE A 93 9.76 -12.78 -7.85
CA ILE A 93 9.89 -14.20 -8.20
C ILE A 93 10.58 -14.97 -7.07
N GLU A 94 11.66 -14.44 -6.51
CA GLU A 94 12.34 -15.02 -5.34
C GLU A 94 11.41 -15.13 -4.14
N SER A 95 10.64 -14.08 -3.85
CA SER A 95 9.63 -14.11 -2.78
C SER A 95 8.62 -15.24 -3.02
N PHE A 96 8.12 -15.40 -4.25
CA PHE A 96 7.21 -16.49 -4.58
C PHE A 96 7.85 -17.87 -4.40
N LYS A 97 9.12 -18.05 -4.76
CA LYS A 97 9.86 -19.31 -4.58
C LYS A 97 10.05 -19.69 -3.11
N CYS A 98 10.21 -18.70 -2.24
CA CYS A 98 10.42 -18.91 -0.80
C CYS A 98 9.11 -19.09 -0.01
N ARG A 99 7.95 -18.71 -0.56
CA ARG A 99 6.66 -18.88 0.13
C ARG A 99 6.39 -20.34 0.46
N GLY A 100 5.89 -20.58 1.68
CA GLY A 100 5.52 -21.91 2.15
C GLY A 100 6.68 -22.78 2.65
N ARG A 101 7.93 -22.36 2.44
CA ARG A 101 9.09 -23.03 3.05
C ARG A 101 9.24 -22.55 4.49
N LYS A 102 9.28 -23.47 5.45
CA LYS A 102 9.65 -23.14 6.83
C LYS A 102 11.15 -22.82 6.83
N SER A 103 11.54 -21.68 7.40
CA SER A 103 12.95 -21.45 7.70
C SER A 103 13.44 -22.63 8.55
N PRO A 104 14.64 -23.18 8.29
CA PRO A 104 15.22 -24.14 9.21
C PRO A 104 15.28 -23.45 10.57
N THR A 105 14.60 -24.00 11.56
CA THR A 105 14.74 -23.56 12.95
C THR A 105 16.20 -23.81 13.32
N ILE A 106 16.98 -22.74 13.54
CA ILE A 106 18.36 -22.80 14.05
C ILE A 106 18.31 -23.06 15.55
#